data_AF-M0ZWR4-F1
#
_entry.id   AF-M0ZWR4-F1
#
_cell.length_a   1.000
_cell.length_b   1.000
_cell.length_c   1.000
_cell.angle_alpha   90.00
_cell.angle_beta   90.00
_cell.angle_gamma   90.00
#
_symmetry.space_group_name_H-M   'P 1'
#
loop_
_entity.id
_entity.type
_entity.pdbx_description
1 polymer ?
#
loop_
_entity_poly.entity_id
_entity_poly.type
_entity_poly.pdbx_seq_one_letter_code
_entity_poly.pdbx_strand_id
1 'polypeptide(L)' 'MTVNTAIEQLLEVEEARGESVYGENTICVGFARLGSEDQKVVAGSMKQLLTVDFGPPLHCLVIVGKTHPVEEEMLEFYGL' A
#
# COMPACT_ATOMS: atom_id res chain seq x y z
N MET A 1 12.42 -2.64 -6.26
CA MET A 1 11.86 -2.11 -4.99
C MET A 1 10.56 -2.86 -4.73
N THR A 2 10.39 -3.40 -3.52
CA THR A 2 9.13 -4.06 -3.13
C THR A 2 8.17 -3.06 -2.49
N VAL A 3 6.93 -3.48 -2.21
CA VAL A 3 5.95 -2.64 -1.50
C VAL A 3 6.43 -2.41 -0.06
N ASN A 4 6.92 -3.47 0.59
CA ASN A 4 7.41 -3.43 1.97
C ASN A 4 8.57 -2.44 2.10
N THR A 5 9.59 -2.51 1.22
CA THR A 5 10.70 -1.56 1.23
C THR A 5 10.23 -0.11 1.02
N ALA A 6 9.25 0.13 0.15
CA ALA A 6 8.72 1.46 -0.07
C ALA A 6 8.01 2.01 1.18
N ILE A 7 7.22 1.18 1.87
CA ILE A 7 6.54 1.57 3.11
C ILE A 7 7.54 1.82 4.24
N GLU A 8 8.53 0.94 4.43
CA GLU A 8 9.59 1.11 5.43
C GLU A 8 10.32 2.44 5.26
N GLN A 9 10.72 2.76 4.01
CA GLN A 9 11.41 4.01 3.71
C GLN A 9 10.53 5.24 3.90
N LEU A 10 9.24 5.16 3.57
CA LEU A 10 8.31 6.26 3.84
C LEU A 10 8.18 6.49 5.35
N LEU A 11 7.93 5.43 6.14
CA LEU A 11 7.80 5.55 7.60
C LEU A 11 9.08 6.10 8.26
N GLU A 12 10.26 5.70 7.78
CA GLU A 12 11.54 6.27 8.23
C GLU A 12 11.62 7.78 7.95
N VAL A 13 11.21 8.22 6.75
CA VAL A 13 11.19 9.64 6.37
C VAL A 13 10.21 10.42 7.24
N GLU A 14 9.03 9.86 7.51
CA GLU A 14 8.04 10.49 8.40
C GLU A 14 8.54 10.58 9.83
N GLU A 15 9.19 9.55 10.38
CA GLU A 15 9.82 9.60 11.70
C GLU A 15 10.90 10.69 11.78
N ALA A 16 11.70 10.85 10.72
CA ALA A 16 12.76 11.85 10.66
C ALA A 16 12.24 13.29 10.50
N ARG A 17 11.12 13.49 9.79
CA ARG A 17 10.59 14.82 9.46
C ARG A 17 9.47 15.30 10.37
N GLY A 18 8.65 14.38 10.89
CA GLY A 18 7.52 14.69 11.77
C GLY A 18 6.46 15.60 11.12
N GLU A 19 6.27 15.52 9.81
CA GLU A 19 5.34 16.37 9.06
C GLU A 19 3.88 15.89 9.18
N SER A 20 3.67 14.69 9.71
CA SER A 20 2.38 14.01 9.92
C SER A 20 1.55 13.90 8.65
N VAL A 21 2.19 13.62 7.51
CA VAL A 21 1.51 13.54 6.20
C VAL A 21 0.95 12.15 5.94
N TYR A 22 1.61 11.13 6.50
CA TYR A 22 1.16 9.73 6.48
C TYR A 22 1.68 9.01 7.74
N GLY A 23 1.34 7.74 7.92
CA GLY A 23 1.82 6.93 9.04
C GLY A 23 1.34 5.48 8.98
N GLU A 24 1.59 4.70 10.02
CA GLU A 24 1.28 3.26 10.06
C GLU A 24 -0.16 2.91 9.69
N ASN A 25 -1.11 3.79 10.03
CA ASN A 25 -2.55 3.60 9.81
C ASN A 25 -3.04 4.18 8.48
N THR A 26 -2.18 4.85 7.70
CA THR A 26 -2.55 5.38 6.39
C THR A 26 -2.90 4.25 5.44
N ILE A 27 -4.09 4.34 4.82
CA ILE A 27 -4.56 3.35 3.87
C ILE A 27 -3.76 3.45 2.57
N CYS A 28 -3.33 2.31 2.07
CA CYS A 28 -2.55 2.16 0.86
C CYS A 28 -3.06 0.97 0.04
N VAL A 29 -2.65 0.90 -1.21
CA VAL A 29 -2.85 -0.26 -2.07
C VAL A 29 -1.50 -0.71 -2.62
N GLY A 30 -1.12 -1.94 -2.30
CA GLY A 30 0.04 -2.61 -2.86
C GLY A 30 -0.34 -3.41 -4.09
N PHE A 31 0.47 -3.29 -5.14
CA PHE A 31 0.31 -4.02 -6.40
C PHE A 31 1.59 -4.81 -6.70
N ALA A 32 1.43 -6.02 -7.24
CA ALA A 32 2.51 -6.77 -7.84
C ALA A 32 2.05 -7.43 -9.13
N ARG A 33 2.92 -7.36 -10.16
CA ARG A 33 2.78 -8.02 -11.46
C ARG A 33 1.43 -7.77 -12.13
N LEU A 34 0.95 -6.52 -12.06
CA LEU A 34 -0.36 -6.14 -12.61
C LEU A 34 -0.50 -6.58 -14.08
N GLY A 35 -1.54 -7.35 -14.38
CA GLY A 35 -1.80 -7.92 -15.70
C GLY A 35 -1.17 -9.30 -15.97
N SER A 36 -0.41 -9.88 -15.03
CA SER A 36 0.01 -11.29 -15.10
C SER A 36 -1.04 -12.22 -14.48
N GLU A 37 -0.91 -13.53 -14.74
CA GLU A 37 -1.77 -14.55 -14.13
C GLU A 37 -1.63 -14.60 -12.60
N ASP A 38 -0.46 -14.27 -12.09
CA ASP A 38 -0.12 -14.26 -10.67
C ASP A 38 -0.08 -12.86 -10.07
N GLN A 39 -0.82 -11.92 -10.66
CA GLN A 39 -0.97 -10.56 -10.15
C GLN A 39 -1.52 -10.56 -8.71
N LYS A 40 -1.12 -9.55 -7.93
CA LYS A 40 -1.62 -9.35 -6.57
C LYS A 40 -1.97 -7.89 -6.34
N VAL A 41 -3.17 -7.65 -5.82
CA VAL A 41 -3.67 -6.33 -5.42
C VAL A 41 -4.22 -6.46 -4.01
N VAL A 42 -3.71 -5.65 -3.09
CA VAL A 42 -4.10 -5.69 -1.68
C VAL A 42 -4.22 -4.28 -1.14
N ALA A 43 -5.36 -3.95 -0.55
CA ALA A 43 -5.63 -2.70 0.13
C ALA A 43 -5.58 -2.90 1.65
N GLY A 44 -5.03 -1.93 2.36
CA GLY A 44 -4.91 -1.97 3.82
C GLY A 44 -4.04 -0.84 4.34
N SER A 45 -3.91 -0.73 5.66
CA SER A 45 -2.97 0.23 6.25
C SER A 45 -1.52 -0.11 5.89
N MET A 46 -0.63 0.88 5.91
CA MET A 46 0.82 0.66 5.72
C MET A 46 1.34 -0.49 6.58
N LYS A 47 0.93 -0.52 7.85
CA LYS A 47 1.28 -1.60 8.80
C LYS A 47 0.77 -2.97 8.35
N GLN A 48 -0.47 -3.05 7.87
CA GLN A 48 -1.03 -4.31 7.38
C GLN A 48 -0.26 -4.80 6.14
N LEU A 49 0.00 -3.90 5.18
CA LEU A 49 0.71 -4.25 3.94
C LEU A 49 2.15 -4.73 4.18
N LEU A 50 2.82 -4.27 5.25
CA LEU A 50 4.15 -4.78 5.63
C LEU A 50 4.17 -6.27 5.96
N THR A 51 3.03 -6.86 6.31
CA THR A 51 2.90 -8.29 6.63
C THR A 51 2.60 -9.17 5.40
N VAL A 52 2.37 -8.55 4.23
CA VAL A 52 2.00 -9.24 3.01
C VAL A 52 3.23 -9.56 2.17
N ASP A 53 3.34 -10.82 1.72
CA ASP A 53 4.25 -11.21 0.64
C ASP A 53 3.60 -10.92 -0.71
N PHE A 54 4.13 -9.94 -1.44
CA PHE A 54 3.70 -9.55 -2.77
C PHE A 54 4.32 -10.40 -3.89
N GLY A 55 5.28 -11.27 -3.56
CA GLY A 55 5.99 -12.11 -4.51
C GLY A 55 7.03 -11.34 -5.33
N PRO A 56 7.38 -11.81 -6.54
CA PRO A 56 8.38 -11.19 -7.39
C PRO A 56 7.92 -9.87 -8.05
N PRO A 57 8.87 -9.02 -8.50
CA PRO A 57 8.60 -7.75 -9.20
C PRO A 57 7.82 -7.93 -10.51
N LEU A 58 7.18 -6.89 -11.07
CA LEU A 58 7.23 -5.46 -10.69
C LEU A 58 6.18 -5.07 -9.65
N HIS A 59 6.54 -4.16 -8.73
CA HIS A 59 5.65 -3.68 -7.67
C HIS A 59 5.30 -2.20 -7.84
N CYS A 60 4.13 -1.82 -7.33
CA CYS A 60 3.67 -0.44 -7.23
C CYS A 60 2.96 -0.23 -5.88
N LEU A 61 3.02 0.99 -5.33
CA LEU A 61 2.33 1.38 -4.11
C LEU A 61 1.53 2.66 -4.38
N VAL A 62 0.27 2.67 -3.97
CA VAL A 62 -0.60 3.85 -4.00
C VAL A 62 -0.96 4.23 -2.56
N ILE A 63 -0.75 5.48 -2.19
CA ILE A 63 -1.24 6.05 -0.93
C ILE A 63 -2.63 6.63 -1.19
N VAL A 64 -3.63 6.17 -0.43
CA VAL A 64 -5.03 6.54 -0.66
C VAL A 64 -5.31 7.93 -0.05
N GLY A 65 -5.89 8.81 -0.87
CA GLY A 65 -6.35 10.13 -0.45
C GLY A 65 -7.82 10.12 -0.04
N LYS A 66 -8.52 11.23 -0.32
CA LYS A 66 -9.98 11.28 -0.18
C LYS A 66 -10.64 10.52 -1.33
N THR A 67 -11.51 9.58 -0.99
CA THR A 67 -12.19 8.69 -1.93
C THR A 67 -13.65 9.06 -2.14
N HIS A 68 -14.18 8.68 -3.29
CA HIS A 68 -15.63 8.58 -3.54
C HIS A 68 -16.15 7.23 -3.01
N PRO A 69 -17.44 7.08 -2.65
CA PRO A 69 -17.99 5.80 -2.16
C PRO A 69 -17.70 4.58 -3.05
N VAL A 70 -17.74 4.76 -4.38
CA VAL A 70 -17.39 3.69 -5.34
C VAL A 70 -15.91 3.27 -5.24
N GLU A 71 -15.00 4.20 -4.91
CA GLU A 71 -13.60 3.86 -4.67
C GLU A 71 -13.42 3.15 -3.33
N GLU A 72 -14.20 3.50 -2.31
CA GLU A 72 -14.22 2.81 -1.01
C GLU A 72 -14.69 1.36 -1.16
N GLU A 73 -15.76 1.12 -1.92
CA GLU A 73 -16.23 -0.24 -2.27
C GLU A 73 -15.12 -1.06 -2.95
N MET A 74 -14.32 -0.43 -3.82
CA MET A 74 -13.20 -1.09 -4.50
C MET A 74 -12.02 -1.37 -3.56
N LEU A 75 -11.76 -0.49 -2.60
CA LEU A 75 -10.75 -0.71 -1.56
C LEU A 75 -11.17 -1.85 -0.64
N GLU A 76 -12.45 -1.92 -0.25
CA GLU A 76 -13.01 -3.03 0.53
C GLU A 76 -12.90 -4.36 -0.22
N PHE A 77 -13.16 -4.37 -1.53
CA PHE A 77 -13.02 -5.57 -2.36
C PHE A 77 -11.62 -6.18 -2.33
N TYR A 78 -10.58 -5.35 -2.22
CA TYR A 78 -9.19 -5.78 -2.09
C TYR A 78 -8.64 -5.72 -0.65
N GLY A 79 -9.50 -5.50 0.34
CA GLY A 79 -9.12 -5.32 1.74
C GLY A 79 -8.49 -6.58 2.37
N LEU A 80 -7.53 -6.35 3.27
CA LEU A 80 -6.95 -7.36 4.17
C LEU A 80 -7.90 -7.80 5.30
#